data_AF-A0A1H6Y1K5-F1
#
_entry.id   AF-A0A1H6Y1K5-F1
#
_cell.length_a   1.000
_cell.length_b   1.000
_cell.length_c   1.000
_cell.angle_alpha   90.00
_cell.angle_beta   90.00
_cell.angle_gamma   90.00
#
_symmetry.space_group_name_H-M   'P 1'
#
loop_
_entity.id
_entity.type
_entity.pdbx_description
1 polymer ?
#
loop_
_entity_poly.entity_id
_entity_poly.type
_entity_poly.pdbx_seq_one_letter_code
_entity_poly.pdbx_strand_id
1 'polypeptide(L)'
;MACIDFVANSAKDFVKQVVAFLIDPANFAPGMAWQLIRPATLAEFANAAYDQGTGIGGELILKGVGDGEDEIYVGIQVVNKGEQTDIRFNGFAGYDPGLEWFEQPGCIYHATLPIIPLADGTRLNCWVTANPARFILVVQMSTQYESAYIGFVKTVSVERQYPYPLVIGASAYDGVAWSATSDAHSAFMNPGGDGDNTSLRMRRMDGTWRAGQNKGSSPIKGKLCTWPQNTKPTNVLTVLDNSLTIENVIEFPVLLYECDNPGIVGQFDGVYFIGNREDLSAKDTLIHEGKPYKVFNNIFRRDNDEYFAIEWF
;
A
#
# COMPACT_ATOMS: atom_id res chain seq x y z
N MET A 1 -14.31 -4.24 9.63
CA MET A 1 -13.40 -4.21 8.47
C MET A 1 -13.21 -5.65 7.98
N ALA A 2 -13.01 -5.90 6.68
CA ALA A 2 -12.82 -7.27 6.19
C ALA A 2 -11.33 -7.65 6.28
N CYS A 3 -11.00 -8.86 6.72
CA CYS A 3 -9.60 -9.31 6.80
C CYS A 3 -9.43 -10.80 6.46
N ILE A 4 -8.28 -11.18 5.90
CA ILE A 4 -7.91 -12.56 5.60
C ILE A 4 -6.41 -12.81 5.76
N ASP A 5 -6.06 -14.00 6.25
CA ASP A 5 -4.70 -14.54 6.27
C ASP A 5 -4.65 -15.76 5.36
N PHE A 6 -3.62 -15.86 4.50
CA PHE A 6 -3.45 -17.02 3.64
C PHE A 6 -2.00 -17.25 3.24
N VAL A 7 -1.74 -18.38 2.60
CA VAL A 7 -0.43 -18.73 2.03
C VAL A 7 -0.56 -18.77 0.52
N ALA A 8 0.38 -18.14 -0.17
CA ALA A 8 0.52 -18.21 -1.62
C ALA A 8 1.87 -18.83 -2.01
N ASN A 9 1.89 -19.51 -3.15
CA ASN A 9 3.10 -20.17 -3.67
C ASN A 9 3.77 -19.40 -4.82
N SER A 10 3.18 -18.29 -5.24
CA SER A 10 3.72 -17.38 -6.26
C SER A 10 3.07 -16.01 -6.13
N ALA A 11 3.67 -14.98 -6.74
CA ALA A 11 3.08 -13.65 -6.82
C ALA A 11 1.70 -13.67 -7.50
N LYS A 12 1.54 -14.50 -8.54
CA LYS A 12 0.27 -14.63 -9.27
C LYS A 12 -0.83 -15.29 -8.44
N ASP A 13 -0.47 -16.35 -7.69
CA ASP A 13 -1.37 -17.00 -6.74
C ASP A 13 -1.77 -16.06 -5.60
N PHE A 14 -0.83 -15.24 -5.11
CA PHE A 14 -1.11 -14.19 -4.15
C PHE A 14 -2.15 -13.19 -4.68
N VAL A 15 -1.91 -12.58 -5.84
CA VAL A 15 -2.86 -11.62 -6.44
C VAL A 15 -4.22 -12.26 -6.68
N LYS A 16 -4.26 -13.52 -7.14
CA LYS A 16 -5.50 -14.27 -7.32
C LYS A 16 -6.28 -14.39 -6.00
N GLN A 17 -5.63 -14.78 -4.91
CA GLN A 17 -6.28 -14.93 -3.60
C GLN A 17 -6.74 -13.59 -3.02
N VAL A 18 -5.94 -12.52 -3.18
CA VAL A 18 -6.35 -11.15 -2.81
C VAL A 18 -7.63 -10.77 -3.55
N VAL A 19 -7.65 -10.91 -4.88
CA VAL A 19 -8.81 -10.50 -5.67
C VAL A 19 -10.03 -11.35 -5.36
N ALA A 20 -9.87 -12.67 -5.18
CA ALA A 20 -10.96 -13.55 -4.75
C ALA A 20 -11.60 -13.07 -3.44
N PHE A 21 -10.79 -12.64 -2.47
CA PHE A 21 -11.26 -12.07 -1.22
C PHE A 21 -11.99 -10.73 -1.42
N LEU A 22 -11.44 -9.83 -2.23
CA LEU A 22 -12.00 -8.49 -2.46
C LEU A 22 -13.36 -8.51 -3.18
N ILE A 23 -13.56 -9.45 -4.10
CA ILE A 23 -14.78 -9.53 -4.93
C ILE A 23 -15.87 -10.41 -4.33
N ASP A 24 -15.60 -11.12 -3.23
CA ASP A 24 -16.60 -11.97 -2.57
C ASP A 24 -17.57 -11.10 -1.75
N PRO A 25 -18.87 -11.05 -2.12
CA PRO A 25 -19.87 -10.28 -1.40
C PRO A 25 -20.05 -10.69 0.06
N ALA A 26 -19.66 -11.91 0.45
CA ALA A 26 -19.78 -12.38 1.83
C ALA A 26 -18.80 -11.67 2.79
N ASN A 27 -17.73 -11.08 2.27
CA ASN A 27 -16.72 -10.39 3.07
C ASN A 27 -17.09 -8.93 3.39
N PHE A 28 -18.11 -8.37 2.73
CA PHE A 28 -18.50 -6.97 2.84
C PHE A 28 -19.99 -6.84 3.15
N ALA A 29 -20.41 -5.63 3.53
CA ALA A 29 -21.83 -5.34 3.60
C ALA A 29 -22.48 -5.47 2.20
N PRO A 30 -23.81 -5.71 2.11
CA PRO A 30 -24.48 -5.86 0.82
C PRO A 30 -24.19 -4.70 -0.14
N GLY A 31 -23.71 -5.02 -1.34
CA GLY A 31 -23.34 -4.03 -2.37
C GLY A 31 -21.98 -3.35 -2.19
N MET A 32 -21.23 -3.70 -1.14
CA MET A 32 -19.98 -3.03 -0.75
C MET A 32 -18.71 -3.80 -1.12
N ALA A 33 -18.82 -4.92 -1.83
CA ALA A 33 -17.66 -5.66 -2.32
C ALA A 33 -17.03 -4.98 -3.54
N TRP A 34 -15.73 -5.19 -3.72
CA TRP A 34 -15.04 -4.72 -4.92
C TRP A 34 -15.52 -5.50 -6.15
N GLN A 35 -15.38 -4.89 -7.32
CA GLN A 35 -15.75 -5.50 -8.59
C GLN A 35 -14.51 -5.71 -9.44
N LEU A 36 -14.36 -6.91 -10.01
CA LEU A 36 -13.37 -7.15 -11.06
C LEU A 36 -13.93 -6.60 -12.37
N ILE A 37 -13.26 -5.58 -12.92
CA ILE A 37 -13.67 -4.90 -14.16
C ILE A 37 -12.98 -5.51 -15.37
N ARG A 38 -11.67 -5.77 -15.23
CA ARG A 38 -10.85 -6.43 -16.25
C ARG A 38 -9.86 -7.34 -15.55
N PRO A 39 -9.57 -8.55 -16.05
CA PRO A 39 -10.28 -9.28 -17.11
C PRO A 39 -11.71 -9.65 -16.68
N ALA A 40 -12.51 -10.28 -17.55
CA ALA A 40 -13.92 -10.55 -17.25
C ALA A 40 -14.09 -11.55 -16.10
N THR A 41 -13.11 -12.45 -15.92
CA THR A 41 -13.11 -13.42 -14.84
C THR A 41 -11.75 -13.52 -14.16
N LEU A 42 -11.74 -13.86 -12.88
CA LEU A 42 -10.50 -14.12 -12.15
C LEU A 42 -9.72 -15.32 -12.74
N ALA A 43 -10.42 -16.25 -13.39
CA ALA A 43 -9.81 -17.38 -14.08
C ALA A 43 -8.98 -16.95 -15.30
N GLU A 44 -9.44 -15.94 -16.05
CA GLU A 44 -8.67 -15.37 -17.17
C GLU A 44 -7.35 -14.78 -16.67
N PHE A 45 -7.38 -14.02 -15.57
CA PHE A 45 -6.15 -13.53 -14.93
C PHE A 45 -5.26 -14.71 -14.52
N ALA A 46 -5.80 -15.67 -13.76
CA ALA A 46 -5.03 -16.80 -13.24
C ALA A 46 -4.36 -17.64 -14.36
N ASN A 47 -5.01 -17.78 -15.50
CA ASN A 47 -4.53 -18.59 -16.64
C ASN A 47 -3.70 -17.81 -17.67
N ALA A 48 -3.61 -16.49 -17.57
CA ALA A 48 -2.81 -15.68 -18.49
C ALA A 48 -1.34 -16.18 -18.56
N ALA A 49 -0.83 -16.44 -19.76
CA ALA A 49 0.57 -16.80 -19.94
C ALA A 49 1.46 -15.57 -19.75
N TYR A 50 2.71 -15.78 -19.32
CA TYR A 50 3.71 -14.73 -19.32
C TYR A 50 4.10 -14.37 -20.75
N ASP A 51 3.94 -13.10 -21.10
CA ASP A 51 4.44 -12.54 -22.34
C ASP A 51 5.98 -12.57 -22.35
N GLN A 52 6.57 -13.13 -23.40
CA GLN A 52 8.02 -13.38 -23.46
C GLN A 52 8.85 -12.11 -23.67
N GLY A 53 8.25 -11.03 -24.17
CA GLY A 53 8.95 -9.77 -24.41
C GLY A 53 8.93 -8.82 -23.22
N THR A 54 7.80 -8.76 -22.52
CA THR A 54 7.53 -7.82 -21.43
C THR A 54 7.58 -8.47 -20.04
N GLY A 55 7.48 -9.81 -19.97
CA GLY A 55 7.39 -10.54 -18.71
C GLY A 55 6.03 -10.37 -18.02
N ILE A 56 5.01 -9.79 -18.66
CA ILE A 56 3.70 -9.59 -18.05
C ILE A 56 2.95 -10.93 -18.01
N GLY A 57 2.58 -11.38 -16.81
CA GLY A 57 1.87 -12.64 -16.55
C GLY A 57 0.37 -12.50 -16.29
N GLY A 58 -0.13 -11.27 -16.37
CA GLY A 58 -1.52 -10.93 -16.14
C GLY A 58 -1.64 -9.52 -15.58
N GLU A 59 -2.73 -8.86 -15.94
CA GLU A 59 -3.13 -7.56 -15.42
C GLU A 59 -4.61 -7.59 -15.08
N LEU A 60 -5.01 -6.73 -14.16
CA LEU A 60 -6.38 -6.56 -13.76
C LEU A 60 -6.68 -5.13 -13.32
N ILE A 61 -7.96 -4.78 -13.37
CA ILE A 61 -8.53 -3.53 -12.89
C ILE A 61 -9.70 -3.89 -11.98
N LEU A 62 -9.69 -3.32 -10.77
CA LEU A 62 -10.75 -3.43 -9.79
C LEU A 62 -11.48 -2.09 -9.66
N LYS A 63 -12.76 -2.15 -9.31
CA LYS A 63 -13.58 -1.00 -8.91
C LYS A 63 -14.06 -1.18 -7.47
N GLY A 64 -13.66 -0.26 -6.60
CA GLY A 64 -14.22 -0.09 -5.25
C GLY A 64 -15.43 0.83 -5.30
N VAL A 65 -16.30 0.73 -4.29
CA VAL A 65 -17.56 1.48 -4.21
C VAL A 65 -17.57 2.51 -3.08
N GLY A 66 -16.50 2.60 -2.28
CA GLY A 66 -16.34 3.62 -1.25
C GLY A 66 -17.48 3.64 -0.22
N ASP A 67 -18.24 4.72 -0.18
CA ASP A 67 -19.43 4.85 0.68
C ASP A 67 -20.75 4.35 0.04
N GLY A 68 -20.69 3.92 -1.23
CA GLY A 68 -21.79 3.38 -2.01
C GLY A 68 -21.95 4.03 -3.39
N GLU A 69 -21.46 5.26 -3.59
CA GLU A 69 -21.55 5.99 -4.86
C GLU A 69 -20.20 6.23 -5.54
N ASP A 70 -19.09 6.02 -4.82
CA ASP A 70 -17.74 6.20 -5.37
C ASP A 70 -17.42 5.18 -6.47
N GLU A 71 -16.58 5.59 -7.42
CA GLU A 71 -16.03 4.72 -8.45
C GLU A 71 -14.51 4.69 -8.35
N ILE A 72 -13.98 3.78 -7.52
CA ILE A 72 -12.55 3.76 -7.19
C ILE A 72 -11.82 2.74 -8.05
N TYR A 73 -11.12 3.20 -9.08
CA TYR A 73 -10.42 2.32 -10.02
C TYR A 73 -8.95 2.12 -9.66
N VAL A 74 -8.54 0.87 -9.51
CA VAL A 74 -7.15 0.48 -9.20
C VAL A 74 -6.70 -0.67 -10.07
N GLY A 75 -5.42 -0.69 -10.42
CA GLY A 75 -4.81 -1.68 -11.30
C GLY A 75 -3.76 -2.52 -10.58
N ILE A 76 -3.72 -3.81 -10.90
CA ILE A 76 -2.65 -4.71 -10.47
C ILE A 76 -2.10 -5.43 -11.72
N GLN A 77 -0.78 -5.47 -11.88
CA GLN A 77 -0.12 -6.21 -12.95
C GLN A 77 1.01 -7.06 -12.35
N VAL A 78 1.10 -8.33 -12.77
CA VAL A 78 2.17 -9.24 -12.34
C VAL A 78 3.21 -9.34 -13.45
N VAL A 79 4.47 -9.07 -13.12
CA VAL A 79 5.57 -9.02 -14.10
C VAL A 79 6.74 -9.87 -13.63
N ASN A 80 7.05 -10.93 -14.37
CA ASN A 80 8.23 -11.75 -14.12
C ASN A 80 9.47 -11.12 -14.79
N LYS A 81 10.54 -11.00 -14.02
CA LYS A 81 11.84 -10.44 -14.42
C LYS A 81 12.97 -11.48 -14.27
N GLY A 82 12.66 -12.76 -14.37
CA GLY A 82 13.59 -13.86 -14.10
C GLY A 82 13.56 -14.26 -12.63
N GLU A 83 14.58 -13.86 -11.86
CA GLU A 83 14.72 -14.21 -10.43
C GLU A 83 13.77 -13.46 -9.50
N GLN A 84 13.02 -12.50 -10.04
CA GLN A 84 12.08 -11.64 -9.33
C GLN A 84 10.75 -11.61 -10.08
N THR A 85 9.65 -11.59 -9.34
CA THR A 85 8.33 -11.25 -9.87
C THR A 85 7.79 -10.03 -9.13
N ASP A 86 7.49 -8.99 -9.90
CA ASP A 86 6.94 -7.74 -9.40
C ASP A 86 5.43 -7.76 -9.46
N ILE A 87 4.81 -7.25 -8.39
CA ILE A 87 3.40 -6.87 -8.40
C ILE A 87 3.36 -5.36 -8.52
N ARG A 88 2.99 -4.87 -9.70
CA ARG A 88 2.86 -3.45 -10.02
C ARG A 88 1.48 -2.95 -9.70
N PHE A 89 1.41 -1.76 -9.13
CA PHE A 89 0.15 -1.10 -8.80
C PHE A 89 -0.03 0.19 -9.58
N ASN A 90 -1.27 0.43 -10.00
CA ASN A 90 -1.66 1.67 -10.66
C ASN A 90 -3.01 2.15 -10.11
N GLY A 91 -3.31 3.43 -10.30
CA GLY A 91 -4.57 4.02 -9.93
C GLY A 91 -5.15 4.77 -11.11
N PHE A 92 -6.47 4.76 -11.25
CA PHE A 92 -7.18 5.39 -12.36
C PHE A 92 -8.28 6.29 -11.83
N ALA A 93 -8.65 7.31 -12.61
CA ALA A 93 -9.80 8.19 -12.33
C ALA A 93 -11.07 7.76 -13.08
N GLY A 94 -10.96 6.76 -13.95
CA GLY A 94 -12.07 6.20 -14.71
C GLY A 94 -11.61 4.94 -15.45
N TYR A 95 -12.55 4.30 -16.13
CA TYR A 95 -12.29 3.10 -16.91
C TYR A 95 -12.85 3.25 -18.33
N ASP A 96 -12.03 2.86 -19.32
CA ASP A 96 -12.45 2.73 -20.72
C ASP A 96 -12.04 1.33 -21.23
N PRO A 97 -12.99 0.49 -21.68
CA PRO A 97 -12.69 -0.84 -22.19
C PRO A 97 -11.87 -0.84 -23.48
N GLY A 98 -11.83 0.26 -24.22
CA GLY A 98 -11.05 0.41 -25.45
C GLY A 98 -9.59 0.82 -25.25
N LEU A 99 -9.18 1.11 -24.00
CA LEU A 99 -7.82 1.56 -23.67
C LEU A 99 -7.00 0.46 -22.98
N GLU A 100 -5.70 0.46 -23.21
CA GLU A 100 -4.78 -0.44 -22.52
C GLU A 100 -4.59 -0.03 -21.04
N TRP A 101 -3.92 -0.88 -20.26
CA TRP A 101 -3.78 -0.67 -18.80
C TRP A 101 -3.05 0.62 -18.42
N PHE A 102 -2.01 0.98 -19.17
CA PHE A 102 -1.27 2.23 -18.99
C PHE A 102 -1.93 3.44 -19.66
N GLU A 103 -3.04 3.24 -20.36
CA GLU A 103 -3.75 4.29 -21.10
C GLU A 103 -5.08 4.68 -20.42
N GLN A 104 -5.46 3.97 -19.36
CA GLN A 104 -6.69 4.23 -18.63
C GLN A 104 -6.78 5.69 -18.14
N PRO A 105 -7.99 6.29 -18.11
CA PRO A 105 -8.17 7.68 -17.72
C PRO A 105 -7.60 7.98 -16.33
N GLY A 106 -6.72 8.99 -16.25
CA GLY A 106 -6.12 9.41 -14.99
C GLY A 106 -5.12 8.42 -14.38
N CYS A 107 -4.59 7.48 -15.18
CA CYS A 107 -3.51 6.60 -14.77
C CYS A 107 -2.30 7.34 -14.21
N ILE A 108 -1.47 6.63 -13.43
CA ILE A 108 -0.15 7.13 -13.06
C ILE A 108 0.71 7.23 -14.32
N TYR A 109 0.93 8.46 -14.79
CA TYR A 109 1.69 8.77 -16.01
C TYR A 109 3.22 8.73 -15.84
N HIS A 110 3.72 8.41 -14.65
CA HIS A 110 5.15 8.40 -14.38
C HIS A 110 5.81 7.13 -14.91
N ALA A 111 7.10 7.23 -15.24
CA ALA A 111 7.86 6.12 -15.83
C ALA A 111 7.96 4.87 -14.92
N THR A 112 7.85 5.07 -13.60
CA THR A 112 7.91 4.00 -12.60
C THR A 112 6.64 3.98 -11.76
N LEU A 113 6.12 2.77 -11.53
CA LEU A 113 4.99 2.52 -10.65
C LEU A 113 5.46 1.99 -9.30
N PRO A 114 4.66 2.20 -8.24
CA PRO A 114 4.82 1.47 -6.98
C PRO A 114 4.70 -0.05 -7.21
N ILE A 115 5.59 -0.81 -6.60
CA ILE A 115 5.64 -2.28 -6.71
C ILE A 115 5.84 -2.95 -5.36
N ILE A 116 5.41 -4.21 -5.28
CA ILE A 116 5.94 -5.20 -4.33
C ILE A 116 6.89 -6.12 -5.11
N PRO A 117 8.22 -6.07 -4.86
CA PRO A 117 9.18 -6.96 -5.49
C PRO A 117 9.29 -8.28 -4.70
N LEU A 118 9.10 -9.43 -5.36
CA LEU A 118 9.17 -10.75 -4.72
C LEU A 118 10.20 -11.63 -5.40
N ALA A 119 11.02 -12.34 -4.62
CA ALA A 119 11.85 -13.42 -5.13
C ALA A 119 10.97 -14.54 -5.68
N ASP A 120 11.36 -15.05 -6.86
CA ASP A 120 10.59 -16.12 -7.50
C ASP A 120 10.71 -17.45 -6.71
N GLY A 121 9.70 -18.32 -6.86
CA GLY A 121 9.70 -19.66 -6.25
C GLY A 121 9.65 -19.70 -4.72
N THR A 122 9.30 -18.59 -4.05
CA THR A 122 9.26 -18.52 -2.59
C THR A 122 7.83 -18.64 -2.04
N ARG A 123 7.69 -19.31 -0.88
CA ARG A 123 6.42 -19.37 -0.14
C ARG A 123 6.13 -18.02 0.53
N LEU A 124 4.92 -17.53 0.35
CA LEU A 124 4.47 -16.21 0.79
C LEU A 124 3.40 -16.35 1.88
N ASN A 125 3.64 -15.79 3.07
CA ASN A 125 2.59 -15.63 4.09
C ASN A 125 1.96 -14.25 3.92
N CYS A 126 0.65 -14.18 3.83
CA CYS A 126 -0.05 -12.99 3.35
C CYS A 126 -1.13 -12.55 4.34
N TRP A 127 -1.25 -11.23 4.51
CA TRP A 127 -2.25 -10.56 5.29
C TRP A 127 -2.93 -9.49 4.46
N VAL A 128 -4.25 -9.49 4.44
CA VAL A 128 -5.04 -8.50 3.72
C VAL A 128 -6.11 -7.95 4.64
N THR A 129 -6.24 -6.62 4.66
CA THR A 129 -7.39 -5.94 5.24
C THR A 129 -8.01 -5.03 4.19
N ALA A 130 -9.33 -5.00 4.12
CA ALA A 130 -10.06 -4.24 3.14
C ALA A 130 -11.33 -3.62 3.72
N ASN A 131 -11.67 -2.48 3.14
CA ASN A 131 -13.00 -1.90 3.18
C ASN A 131 -13.39 -1.56 1.73
N PRO A 132 -14.58 -0.99 1.49
CA PRO A 132 -15.01 -0.73 0.12
C PRO A 132 -14.26 0.43 -0.57
N ALA A 133 -13.48 1.21 0.18
CA ALA A 133 -12.72 2.37 -0.29
C ALA A 133 -11.22 2.09 -0.52
N ARG A 134 -10.66 1.12 0.22
CA ARG A 134 -9.23 0.75 0.17
C ARG A 134 -8.98 -0.69 0.59
N PHE A 135 -7.82 -1.21 0.23
CA PHE A 135 -7.24 -2.41 0.82
C PHE A 135 -5.75 -2.23 1.12
N ILE A 136 -5.28 -2.96 2.12
CA ILE A 136 -3.88 -3.00 2.55
C ILE A 136 -3.41 -4.44 2.46
N LEU A 137 -2.23 -4.61 1.88
CA LEU A 137 -1.59 -5.89 1.65
C LEU A 137 -0.29 -5.92 2.44
N VAL A 138 -0.01 -7.05 3.09
CA VAL A 138 1.31 -7.37 3.60
C VAL A 138 1.65 -8.79 3.18
N VAL A 139 2.86 -8.99 2.66
CA VAL A 139 3.38 -10.30 2.30
C VAL A 139 4.76 -10.50 2.90
N GLN A 140 4.89 -11.58 3.66
CA GLN A 140 6.17 -12.02 4.20
C GLN A 140 6.83 -12.97 3.22
N MET A 141 8.07 -12.64 2.88
CA MET A 141 8.98 -13.48 2.13
C MET A 141 10.24 -13.71 2.95
N SER A 142 10.41 -14.93 3.46
CA SER A 142 11.49 -15.26 4.42
C SER A 142 11.43 -14.33 5.66
N THR A 143 12.38 -13.40 5.78
CA THR A 143 12.44 -12.43 6.88
C THR A 143 11.94 -11.04 6.48
N GLN A 144 11.69 -10.77 5.20
CA GLN A 144 11.24 -9.47 4.70
C GLN A 144 9.71 -9.40 4.66
N TYR A 145 9.16 -8.20 4.85
CA TYR A 145 7.72 -7.93 4.86
C TYR A 145 7.41 -6.82 3.86
N GLU A 146 6.96 -7.21 2.68
CA GLU A 146 6.52 -6.28 1.65
C GLU A 146 5.11 -5.81 1.95
N SER A 147 4.78 -4.56 1.65
CA SER A 147 3.45 -4.02 1.94
C SER A 147 2.98 -3.02 0.91
N ALA A 148 1.65 -2.92 0.76
CA ALA A 148 1.01 -1.95 -0.12
C ALA A 148 -0.28 -1.41 0.48
N TYR A 149 -0.55 -0.13 0.22
CA TYR A 149 -1.81 0.55 0.50
C TYR A 149 -2.41 1.01 -0.82
N ILE A 150 -3.63 0.56 -1.13
CA ILE A 150 -4.27 0.82 -2.41
C ILE A 150 -5.69 1.31 -2.16
N GLY A 151 -6.00 2.54 -2.59
CA GLY A 151 -7.33 3.12 -2.49
C GLY A 151 -7.36 4.51 -1.86
N PHE A 152 -8.52 4.91 -1.37
CA PHE A 152 -8.70 6.24 -0.79
C PHE A 152 -8.05 6.37 0.58
N VAL A 153 -7.49 7.55 0.85
CA VAL A 153 -7.10 7.98 2.20
C VAL A 153 -8.21 8.78 2.86
N LYS A 154 -8.19 8.85 4.19
CA LYS A 154 -9.09 9.75 4.94
C LYS A 154 -8.55 11.17 4.82
N THR A 155 -9.20 12.01 4.02
CA THR A 155 -8.79 13.40 3.82
C THR A 155 -9.17 14.29 5.00
N VAL A 156 -8.41 15.36 5.22
CA VAL A 156 -8.81 16.45 6.13
C VAL A 156 -9.81 17.42 5.48
N SER A 157 -9.85 17.40 4.15
CA SER A 157 -10.74 18.24 3.35
C SER A 157 -12.11 17.56 3.19
N VAL A 158 -13.16 18.35 3.03
CA VAL A 158 -14.46 17.80 2.63
C VAL A 158 -14.39 17.23 1.21
N GLU A 159 -15.20 16.22 0.93
CA GLU A 159 -15.22 15.50 -0.34
C GLU A 159 -15.32 16.45 -1.55
N ARG A 160 -16.16 17.50 -1.49
CA ARG A 160 -16.28 18.49 -2.56
C ARG A 160 -14.97 19.23 -2.89
N GLN A 161 -14.06 19.37 -1.93
CA GLN A 161 -12.76 20.01 -2.13
C GLN A 161 -11.69 19.02 -2.63
N TYR A 162 -11.81 17.75 -2.24
CA TYR A 162 -10.90 16.70 -2.65
C TYR A 162 -11.69 15.45 -3.05
N PRO A 163 -12.27 15.45 -4.27
CA PRO A 163 -13.26 14.44 -4.66
C PRO A 163 -12.67 13.06 -4.95
N TYR A 164 -11.36 12.94 -5.13
CA TYR A 164 -10.75 11.67 -5.52
C TYR A 164 -9.36 11.48 -4.88
N PRO A 165 -9.30 11.24 -3.56
CA PRO A 165 -8.05 11.16 -2.79
C PRO A 165 -7.39 9.78 -2.91
N LEU A 166 -7.18 9.33 -4.14
CA LEU A 166 -6.60 8.03 -4.43
C LEU A 166 -5.10 8.02 -4.13
N VAL A 167 -4.67 7.01 -3.37
CA VAL A 167 -3.28 6.75 -3.05
C VAL A 167 -2.92 5.33 -3.47
N ILE A 168 -1.75 5.21 -4.11
CA ILE A 168 -1.12 3.97 -4.49
C ILE A 168 0.26 3.95 -3.82
N GLY A 169 0.38 3.14 -2.77
CA GLY A 169 1.61 2.94 -2.01
C GLY A 169 2.00 1.48 -2.01
N ALA A 170 3.29 1.20 -2.15
CA ALA A 170 3.88 -0.12 -2.07
C ALA A 170 5.21 -0.07 -1.31
N SER A 171 6.04 -1.11 -1.44
CA SER A 171 7.31 -1.22 -0.75
C SER A 171 8.52 -0.82 -1.59
N ALA A 172 8.37 -0.72 -2.90
CA ALA A 172 9.39 -0.22 -3.80
C ALA A 172 8.78 0.46 -5.02
N TYR A 173 9.62 0.84 -5.98
CA TYR A 173 9.21 1.27 -7.32
C TYR A 173 9.84 0.40 -8.40
N ASP A 174 9.27 0.47 -9.59
CA ASP A 174 9.74 -0.28 -10.75
C ASP A 174 11.26 -0.19 -10.98
N GLY A 175 11.92 -1.35 -10.97
CA GLY A 175 13.36 -1.48 -11.19
C GLY A 175 14.18 -1.69 -9.91
N VAL A 176 13.56 -1.58 -8.73
CA VAL A 176 14.18 -1.96 -7.46
C VAL A 176 14.17 -3.48 -7.30
N ALA A 177 15.30 -4.04 -6.89
CA ALA A 177 15.43 -5.47 -6.61
C ALA A 177 14.84 -5.83 -5.24
N TRP A 178 14.27 -7.03 -5.09
CA TRP A 178 13.76 -7.55 -3.81
C TRP A 178 14.87 -7.65 -2.74
N SER A 179 16.12 -7.81 -3.17
CA SER A 179 17.29 -7.88 -2.28
C SER A 179 17.90 -6.51 -1.98
N ALA A 180 17.33 -5.42 -2.52
CA ALA A 180 17.83 -4.08 -2.29
C ALA A 180 17.73 -3.70 -0.81
N THR A 181 18.77 -3.04 -0.32
CA THR A 181 18.91 -2.57 1.06
C THR A 181 19.00 -1.04 1.14
N SER A 182 18.69 -0.34 0.05
CA SER A 182 18.63 1.12 0.00
C SER A 182 17.25 1.63 0.43
N ASP A 183 17.16 2.94 0.67
CA ASP A 183 15.92 3.62 1.02
C ASP A 183 14.82 3.43 -0.04
N ALA A 184 15.19 3.25 -1.31
CA ALA A 184 14.30 2.88 -2.41
C ALA A 184 13.42 1.63 -2.15
N HIS A 185 13.80 0.77 -1.19
CA HIS A 185 13.05 -0.40 -0.76
C HIS A 185 12.47 -0.18 0.66
N SER A 186 11.49 0.72 0.75
CA SER A 186 10.83 1.10 2.01
C SER A 186 9.31 1.08 1.85
N ALA A 187 8.62 0.62 2.88
CA ALA A 187 7.17 0.54 2.92
C ALA A 187 6.51 1.91 2.67
N PHE A 188 5.27 1.89 2.17
CA PHE A 188 4.51 3.09 1.78
C PHE A 188 4.38 4.15 2.89
N MET A 189 4.49 3.74 4.15
CA MET A 189 4.47 4.62 5.33
C MET A 189 5.76 5.44 5.51
N ASN A 190 6.86 5.02 4.88
CA ASN A 190 8.15 5.70 4.85
C ASN A 190 8.68 5.68 3.42
N PRO A 191 8.01 6.36 2.49
CA PRO A 191 8.27 6.18 1.07
C PRO A 191 9.69 6.61 0.73
N GLY A 192 10.48 5.68 0.25
CA GLY A 192 11.79 5.98 -0.31
C GLY A 192 11.72 6.32 -1.78
N GLY A 193 12.84 6.78 -2.34
CA GLY A 193 12.87 7.15 -3.75
C GLY A 193 14.07 7.99 -4.16
N ASP A 194 14.16 8.20 -5.46
CA ASP A 194 15.07 9.17 -6.06
C ASP A 194 14.35 9.92 -7.20
N GLY A 195 14.44 11.26 -7.16
CA GLY A 195 13.66 12.11 -8.06
C GLY A 195 12.16 11.81 -7.99
N ASP A 196 11.55 11.47 -9.12
CA ASP A 196 10.14 11.08 -9.23
C ASP A 196 9.87 9.59 -9.07
N ASN A 197 10.91 8.77 -8.89
CA ASN A 197 10.77 7.34 -8.64
C ASN A 197 10.50 7.10 -7.16
N THR A 198 9.40 6.43 -6.83
CA THR A 198 8.94 6.30 -5.45
C THR A 198 7.97 5.14 -5.26
N SER A 199 7.98 4.56 -4.06
CA SER A 199 7.01 3.58 -3.62
C SER A 199 5.63 4.17 -3.25
N LEU A 200 5.44 5.50 -3.25
CA LEU A 200 4.16 6.13 -2.91
C LEU A 200 3.76 7.21 -3.91
N ARG A 201 2.52 7.15 -4.39
CA ARG A 201 1.92 8.19 -5.23
C ARG A 201 0.52 8.53 -4.77
N MET A 202 0.21 9.81 -4.77
CA MET A 202 -1.12 10.33 -4.48
C MET A 202 -1.66 11.14 -5.64
N ARG A 203 -2.92 10.93 -5.99
CA ARG A 203 -3.61 11.75 -6.97
C ARG A 203 -4.18 13.00 -6.32
N ARG A 204 -3.76 14.17 -6.79
CA ARG A 204 -4.22 15.48 -6.33
C ARG A 204 -5.61 15.85 -6.81
N MET A 205 -6.19 16.84 -6.12
CA MET A 205 -7.40 17.56 -6.55
C MET A 205 -7.29 18.17 -7.96
N ASP A 206 -6.09 18.52 -8.40
CA ASP A 206 -5.84 19.13 -9.72
C ASP A 206 -5.73 18.12 -10.88
N GLY A 207 -5.82 16.82 -10.62
CA GLY A 207 -5.64 15.82 -11.66
C GLY A 207 -4.31 15.08 -11.63
N THR A 208 -3.28 15.71 -11.06
CA THR A 208 -1.88 15.27 -11.17
C THR A 208 -1.51 14.24 -10.11
N TRP A 209 -0.50 13.43 -10.41
CA TRP A 209 0.05 12.47 -9.45
C TRP A 209 1.27 13.06 -8.76
N ARG A 210 1.26 13.10 -7.42
CA ARG A 210 2.39 13.53 -6.60
C ARG A 210 3.18 12.33 -6.10
N ALA A 211 4.49 12.40 -6.27
CA ALA A 211 5.44 11.44 -5.73
C ALA A 211 5.63 11.67 -4.22
N GLY A 212 5.54 10.60 -3.43
CA GLY A 212 5.89 10.56 -2.02
C GLY A 212 7.38 10.35 -1.80
N GLN A 213 8.00 11.04 -0.86
CA GLN A 213 9.41 10.77 -0.52
C GLN A 213 9.75 11.31 0.86
N ASN A 214 10.20 10.41 1.73
CA ASN A 214 10.78 10.71 3.02
C ASN A 214 12.30 10.60 2.91
N LYS A 215 12.99 11.74 2.69
CA LYS A 215 14.46 11.78 2.66
C LYS A 215 14.98 12.58 3.85
N GLY A 216 15.25 11.88 4.95
CA GLY A 216 15.73 12.50 6.19
C GLY A 216 14.75 13.55 6.74
N SER A 217 15.27 14.50 7.50
CA SER A 217 14.48 15.51 8.24
C SER A 217 14.19 16.80 7.46
N SER A 218 14.46 16.83 6.15
CA SER A 218 14.29 18.02 5.33
C SER A 218 13.15 17.83 4.33
N PRO A 219 12.15 18.73 4.31
CA PRO A 219 11.06 18.63 3.34
C PRO A 219 11.60 18.73 1.92
N ILE A 220 11.18 17.81 1.05
CA ILE A 220 11.59 17.79 -0.34
C ILE A 220 10.60 18.59 -1.16
N LYS A 221 11.12 19.59 -1.88
CA LYS A 221 10.31 20.50 -2.65
C LYS A 221 9.42 19.78 -3.67
N GLY A 222 8.14 20.13 -3.70
CA GLY A 222 7.14 19.57 -4.63
C GLY A 222 6.76 18.10 -4.41
N LYS A 223 7.11 17.50 -3.26
CA LYS A 223 6.80 16.09 -2.92
C LYS A 223 5.72 15.97 -1.85
N LEU A 224 5.13 14.78 -1.81
CA LEU A 224 4.32 14.31 -0.70
C LEU A 224 5.24 13.63 0.33
N CYS A 225 4.89 13.74 1.60
CA CYS A 225 5.70 13.24 2.71
C CYS A 225 4.78 12.55 3.71
N THR A 226 5.30 11.57 4.46
CA THR A 226 4.52 10.85 5.48
C THR A 226 5.08 11.10 6.88
N TRP A 227 4.20 11.47 7.80
CA TRP A 227 4.53 11.65 9.22
C TRP A 227 4.06 10.43 10.02
N PRO A 228 4.79 9.97 11.06
CA PRO A 228 5.99 10.57 11.66
C PRO A 228 7.34 10.10 11.10
N GLN A 229 7.34 9.20 10.11
CA GLN A 229 8.54 8.54 9.59
C GLN A 229 9.63 9.47 9.01
N ASN A 230 9.29 10.70 8.62
CA ASN A 230 10.27 11.71 8.19
C ASN A 230 10.78 12.63 9.30
N THR A 231 10.45 12.34 10.55
CA THR A 231 11.02 13.02 11.71
C THR A 231 12.16 12.18 12.29
N LYS A 232 13.18 12.82 12.89
CA LYS A 232 14.25 12.04 13.53
C LYS A 232 13.66 11.24 14.71
N PRO A 233 14.10 9.98 14.90
CA PRO A 233 13.75 9.09 16.03
C PRO A 233 13.68 9.76 17.40
N THR A 234 14.52 10.78 17.63
CA THR A 234 14.63 11.46 18.93
C THR A 234 13.42 12.30 19.33
N ASN A 235 12.41 12.49 18.46
CA ASN A 235 11.37 13.50 18.66
C ASN A 235 9.92 12.96 18.63
N VAL A 236 9.68 11.67 18.38
CA VAL A 236 8.33 11.10 18.54
C VAL A 236 8.21 10.68 20.00
N LEU A 237 7.76 11.63 20.84
CA LEU A 237 7.43 11.49 22.27
C LEU A 237 7.93 10.19 22.93
N THR A 238 9.06 10.27 23.63
CA THR A 238 9.43 9.26 24.62
C THR A 238 8.27 9.16 25.61
N VAL A 239 7.56 8.03 25.65
CA VAL A 239 6.59 7.83 26.72
C VAL A 239 7.40 7.86 28.02
N LEU A 240 7.10 8.81 28.90
CA LEU A 240 7.81 9.08 30.16
C LEU A 240 7.63 7.95 31.20
N ASP A 241 7.14 6.78 30.79
CA ASP A 241 6.86 5.64 31.65
C ASP A 241 7.86 4.51 31.36
N ASN A 242 8.58 4.07 32.39
CA ASN A 242 9.54 2.97 32.31
C ASN A 242 8.87 1.58 32.45
N SER A 243 7.53 1.52 32.48
CA SER A 243 6.74 0.29 32.69
C SER A 243 5.77 -0.02 31.54
N LEU A 244 6.21 0.18 30.29
CA LEU A 244 5.39 -0.08 29.11
C LEU A 244 5.24 -1.59 28.87
N THR A 245 4.03 -2.12 29.04
CA THR A 245 3.65 -3.44 28.52
C THR A 245 3.37 -3.35 27.00
N ILE A 246 3.27 -4.48 26.29
CA ILE A 246 2.82 -4.53 24.89
C ILE A 246 1.44 -3.85 24.72
N GLU A 247 0.63 -3.80 25.76
CA GLU A 247 -0.72 -3.22 25.75
C GLU A 247 -0.72 -1.68 25.87
N ASN A 248 0.41 -1.06 26.26
CA ASN A 248 0.54 0.39 26.44
C ASN A 248 1.34 1.04 25.30
N VAL A 249 0.98 0.76 24.05
CA VAL A 249 1.60 1.35 22.86
C VAL A 249 0.80 2.56 22.39
N ILE A 250 1.48 3.68 22.13
CA ILE A 250 0.86 4.84 21.47
C ILE A 250 0.89 4.60 19.96
N GLU A 251 -0.28 4.55 19.37
CA GLU A 251 -0.48 4.47 17.92
C GLU A 251 -0.68 5.87 17.35
N PHE A 252 0.22 6.30 16.46
CA PHE A 252 0.09 7.58 15.77
C PHE A 252 -0.54 7.37 14.39
N PRO A 253 -1.54 8.16 13.98
CA PRO A 253 -2.03 8.07 12.60
C PRO A 253 -0.90 8.43 11.63
N VAL A 254 -0.77 7.66 10.55
CA VAL A 254 0.21 7.99 9.50
C VAL A 254 -0.40 9.06 8.59
N LEU A 255 0.10 10.29 8.71
CA LEU A 255 -0.40 11.45 7.97
C LEU A 255 0.33 11.61 6.64
N LEU A 256 -0.40 11.97 5.60
CA LEU A 256 0.13 12.41 4.32
C LEU A 256 0.06 13.93 4.25
N TYR A 257 1.16 14.59 3.90
CA TYR A 257 1.21 16.04 3.78
C TYR A 257 2.12 16.48 2.63
N GLU A 258 1.82 17.64 2.05
CA GLU A 258 2.69 18.24 1.03
C GLU A 258 3.88 18.94 1.70
N CYS A 259 5.10 18.69 1.21
CA CYS A 259 6.32 19.22 1.82
C CYS A 259 6.57 20.71 1.48
N ASP A 260 6.04 21.22 0.37
CA ASP A 260 6.09 22.63 -0.03
C ASP A 260 4.69 23.24 -0.02
N ASN A 261 4.52 24.39 0.63
CA ASN A 261 3.22 24.96 1.03
C ASN A 261 2.46 23.98 1.95
N PRO A 262 3.00 23.74 3.17
CA PRO A 262 2.65 22.58 3.97
C PRO A 262 1.15 22.54 4.31
N GLY A 263 0.48 21.55 3.72
CA GLY A 263 -0.90 21.21 3.97
C GLY A 263 -0.99 19.73 4.30
N ILE A 264 -1.62 19.40 5.43
CA ILE A 264 -2.02 18.03 5.70
C ILE A 264 -3.08 17.67 4.66
N VAL A 265 -2.86 16.57 3.96
CA VAL A 265 -3.79 16.08 2.95
C VAL A 265 -4.81 15.13 3.57
N GLY A 266 -4.32 14.22 4.40
CA GLY A 266 -5.12 13.19 5.02
C GLY A 266 -4.29 12.23 5.84
N GLN A 267 -4.88 11.10 6.20
CA GLN A 267 -4.25 9.99 6.88
C GLN A 267 -4.55 8.69 6.14
N PHE A 268 -3.60 7.75 6.19
CA PHE A 268 -3.89 6.39 5.77
C PHE A 268 -4.99 5.79 6.66
N ASP A 269 -5.99 5.18 6.05
CA ASP A 269 -7.11 4.60 6.79
C ASP A 269 -6.72 3.24 7.38
N GLY A 270 -6.73 3.11 8.70
CA GLY A 270 -6.39 1.88 9.40
C GLY A 270 -4.89 1.56 9.41
N VAL A 271 -4.02 2.56 9.22
CA VAL A 271 -2.56 2.42 9.35
C VAL A 271 -2.05 3.39 10.40
N TYR A 272 -1.29 2.86 11.35
CA TYR A 272 -0.76 3.61 12.47
C TYR A 272 0.73 3.34 12.62
N PHE A 273 1.50 4.39 12.85
CA PHE A 273 2.90 4.29 13.22
C PHE A 273 3.04 3.91 14.68
N ILE A 274 4.02 3.06 14.95
CA ILE A 274 4.45 2.70 16.30
C ILE A 274 5.94 2.99 16.40
N GLY A 275 6.32 3.80 17.39
CA GLY A 275 7.70 4.20 17.61
C GLY A 275 8.27 3.76 18.96
N ASN A 276 9.59 3.80 19.03
CA ASN A 276 10.43 3.65 20.21
C ASN A 276 10.16 2.38 21.04
N ARG A 277 10.06 1.21 20.38
CA ARG A 277 9.89 -0.08 21.08
C ARG A 277 10.90 -1.13 20.61
N GLU A 278 11.62 -1.71 21.57
CA GLU A 278 12.59 -2.78 21.35
C GLU A 278 11.97 -4.18 21.44
N ASP A 279 10.78 -4.30 22.04
CA ASP A 279 10.10 -5.56 22.37
C ASP A 279 8.99 -5.94 21.38
N LEU A 280 8.78 -5.15 20.32
CA LEU A 280 7.81 -5.48 19.27
C LEU A 280 8.43 -6.39 18.21
N SER A 281 7.66 -7.39 17.82
CA SER A 281 7.95 -8.24 16.68
C SER A 281 6.88 -8.07 15.60
N ALA A 282 7.30 -8.23 14.34
CA ALA A 282 6.33 -8.37 13.26
C ALA A 282 5.40 -9.57 13.53
N LYS A 283 4.12 -9.38 13.21
CA LYS A 283 2.95 -10.23 13.48
C LYS A 283 2.39 -10.18 14.91
N ASP A 284 2.97 -9.38 15.80
CA ASP A 284 2.34 -9.14 17.10
C ASP A 284 0.96 -8.51 16.92
N THR A 285 0.06 -8.83 17.84
CA THR A 285 -1.30 -8.28 17.86
C THR A 285 -1.45 -7.37 19.06
N LEU A 286 -1.73 -6.09 18.80
CA LEU A 286 -2.08 -5.10 19.81
C LEU A 286 -3.60 -5.04 19.92
N ILE A 287 -4.10 -4.73 21.12
CA ILE A 287 -5.53 -4.49 21.35
C ILE A 287 -5.69 -3.03 21.79
N HIS A 288 -6.38 -2.23 21.00
CA HIS A 288 -6.72 -0.85 21.34
C HIS A 288 -8.23 -0.67 21.29
N GLU A 289 -8.83 -0.20 22.38
CA GLU A 289 -10.30 -0.05 22.54
C GLU A 289 -11.11 -1.33 22.16
N GLY A 290 -10.53 -2.50 22.41
CA GLY A 290 -11.16 -3.79 22.09
C GLY A 290 -11.06 -4.22 20.62
N LYS A 291 -10.36 -3.44 19.78
CA LYS A 291 -10.06 -3.78 18.39
C LYS A 291 -8.65 -4.34 18.24
N PRO A 292 -8.45 -5.42 17.47
CA PRO A 292 -7.12 -5.92 17.15
C PRO A 292 -6.38 -5.06 16.12
N TYR A 293 -5.07 -4.97 16.27
CA TYR A 293 -4.15 -4.35 15.31
C TYR A 293 -2.96 -5.26 15.10
N LYS A 294 -2.58 -5.51 13.83
CA LYS A 294 -1.40 -6.34 13.51
C LYS A 294 -0.18 -5.49 13.21
N VAL A 295 0.94 -5.82 13.85
CA VAL A 295 2.22 -5.10 13.72
C VAL A 295 3.06 -5.67 12.58
N PHE A 296 3.63 -4.80 11.76
CA PHE A 296 4.58 -5.15 10.70
C PHE A 296 5.76 -4.16 10.72
N ASN A 297 6.90 -4.58 10.18
CA ASN A 297 8.09 -3.73 10.09
C ASN A 297 8.23 -3.09 8.70
N ASN A 298 8.89 -1.94 8.67
CA ASN A 298 9.47 -1.36 7.48
C ASN A 298 10.63 -2.24 7.00
N ILE A 299 10.81 -2.34 5.68
CA ILE A 299 11.75 -3.28 5.06
C ILE A 299 13.18 -2.79 5.21
N PHE A 300 13.39 -1.49 4.96
CA PHE A 300 14.71 -0.86 4.88
C PHE A 300 15.52 -0.96 6.17
N ARG A 301 14.87 -0.94 7.34
CA ARG A 301 15.52 -0.97 8.66
C ARG A 301 14.69 -1.71 9.70
N ARG A 302 15.36 -2.16 10.75
CA ARG A 302 14.76 -2.80 11.94
C ARG A 302 15.20 -2.07 13.20
N ASP A 303 15.00 -0.77 13.19
CA ASP A 303 15.24 0.07 14.37
C ASP A 303 13.91 0.27 15.12
N ASN A 304 13.95 0.86 16.30
CA ASN A 304 12.80 1.00 17.20
C ASN A 304 11.63 1.82 16.61
N ASP A 305 11.86 2.56 15.53
CA ASP A 305 10.88 3.42 14.84
C ASP A 305 10.50 2.91 13.45
N GLU A 306 10.69 1.62 13.20
CA GLU A 306 10.47 1.03 11.88
C GLU A 306 9.24 0.11 11.87
N TYR A 307 8.25 0.35 12.73
CA TYR A 307 7.04 -0.48 12.84
C TYR A 307 5.76 0.30 12.55
N PHE A 308 4.76 -0.43 12.05
CA PHE A 308 3.39 0.03 11.89
C PHE A 308 2.40 -1.02 12.31
N ALA A 309 1.27 -0.55 12.82
CA ALA A 309 0.07 -1.32 13.05
C ALA A 309 -0.93 -1.11 11.91
N ILE A 310 -1.62 -2.19 11.57
CA ILE A 310 -2.77 -2.20 10.68
C ILE A 310 -4.00 -2.60 11.48
N GLU A 311 -5.07 -1.81 11.40
CA GLU A 311 -6.37 -2.15 12.01
C GLU A 311 -6.87 -3.49 11.48
N TRP A 312 -7.18 -4.39 12.39
CA TRP A 312 -7.48 -5.77 12.13
C TRP A 312 -8.81 -6.15 12.79
N PHE A 313 -9.91 -6.12 12.01
CA PHE A 313 -11.31 -6.37 12.39
C PHE A 313 -12.12 -5.13 12.83
#